data_AF-A0A1I2YQ25-F1
#
_entry.id   AF-A0A1I2YQ25-F1
#
_cell.length_a   1.000
_cell.length_b   1.000
_cell.length_c   1.000
_cell.angle_alpha   90.00
_cell.angle_beta   90.00
_cell.angle_gamma   90.00
#
_symmetry.space_group_name_H-M   'P 1'
#
loop_
_entity.id
_entity.type
_entity.pdbx_description
1 polymer ?
#
loop_
_entity_poly.entity_id
_entity_poly.type
_entity_poly.pdbx_seq_one_letter_code
_entity_poly.pdbx_strand_id
1 'polypeptide(L)'
;MMPEPPPVSSSCLVCGRPKEPRDLSAASDVRQTLAELIVKDVPDWNESSRICSECLQKYRQLYLTQLLADETGELGELEAEVAQVLSRGALLTPLTAPDDRDESLGFGARMADRVADWGGSWGFILSFVAVLALWMMVNAGGLLVRPFDPYPFILLNLVLSCIAALQAPVIMMSQRRQEAKDRRRAENDYQINLKTELELRQLHEKIDHQLTHQWRRLLEIQRIQVDLLHEMRRARQ
;
A
#
# COMPACT_ATOMS: atom_id res chain seq x y z
N MET A 1 -43.65 -16.32 -14.37
CA MET A 1 -42.87 -15.14 -13.93
C MET A 1 -43.72 -14.41 -12.92
N MET A 2 -43.47 -14.57 -11.62
CA MET A 2 -44.13 -13.76 -10.59
C MET A 2 -43.41 -12.41 -10.49
N PRO A 3 -44.11 -11.27 -10.37
CA PRO A 3 -43.46 -9.98 -10.16
C PRO A 3 -42.85 -9.95 -8.76
N GLU A 4 -41.55 -9.63 -8.68
CA GLU A 4 -40.87 -9.32 -7.42
C GLU A 4 -41.58 -8.17 -6.70
N PRO A 5 -41.84 -8.28 -5.39
CA PRO A 5 -42.39 -7.16 -4.62
C PRO A 5 -41.36 -6.03 -4.49
N PRO A 6 -41.79 -4.76 -4.43
CA PRO A 6 -40.88 -3.61 -4.38
C PRO A 6 -40.04 -3.61 -3.09
N PRO A 7 -38.74 -3.24 -3.15
CA PRO A 7 -37.90 -3.22 -1.97
C PRO A 7 -38.33 -2.08 -1.04
N VAL A 8 -38.72 -2.45 0.18
CA VAL A 8 -39.02 -1.51 1.26
C VAL A 8 -37.70 -0.83 1.66
N SER A 9 -37.52 0.43 1.25
CA SER A 9 -36.34 1.23 1.56
C SER A 9 -36.26 1.50 3.05
N SER A 10 -35.45 0.71 3.76
CA SER A 10 -35.13 1.00 5.16
C SER A 10 -33.95 1.99 5.18
N SER A 11 -34.07 3.05 5.97
CA SER A 11 -33.03 4.07 6.11
C SER A 11 -32.23 3.84 7.38
N CYS A 12 -30.94 4.17 7.33
CA CYS A 12 -30.09 4.19 8.53
C CYS A 12 -30.46 5.39 9.40
N LEU A 13 -30.66 5.19 10.70
CA LEU A 13 -31.01 6.27 11.64
C LEU A 13 -29.86 7.26 11.86
N VAL A 14 -28.62 6.81 11.72
CA VAL A 14 -27.41 7.63 11.95
C VAL A 14 -27.10 8.54 10.76
N CYS A 15 -27.21 8.06 9.52
CA CYS A 15 -26.87 8.85 8.33
C CYS A 15 -28.07 9.33 7.50
N GLY A 16 -29.28 8.87 7.81
CA GLY A 16 -30.52 9.23 7.10
C GLY A 16 -30.60 8.72 5.66
N ARG A 17 -29.62 7.97 5.17
CA ARG A 17 -29.58 7.50 3.77
C ARG A 17 -30.38 6.20 3.62
N PRO A 18 -31.16 6.05 2.54
CA PRO A 18 -31.76 4.76 2.17
C PRO A 18 -30.64 3.80 1.77
N LYS A 19 -30.66 2.59 2.36
CA LYS A 19 -29.69 1.53 2.07
C LYS A 19 -30.42 0.22 1.84
N GLU A 20 -29.74 -0.73 1.20
CA GLU A 20 -30.33 -2.05 1.01
C GLU A 20 -30.52 -2.76 2.36
N PRO A 21 -31.58 -3.57 2.54
CA PRO A 21 -31.84 -4.27 3.80
C PRO A 21 -30.70 -5.17 4.29
N ARG A 22 -29.81 -5.62 3.38
CA ARG A 22 -28.63 -6.44 3.70
C ARG A 22 -27.52 -5.64 4.40
N ASP A 23 -27.47 -4.33 4.17
CA ASP A 23 -26.42 -3.46 4.71
C ASP A 23 -26.82 -2.76 6.01
N LEU A 24 -28.02 -3.08 6.52
CA LEU A 24 -28.61 -2.50 7.71
C LEU A 24 -28.64 -3.53 8.83
N SER A 25 -27.93 -3.25 9.91
CA SER A 25 -27.97 -4.03 11.15
C SER A 25 -29.04 -3.49 12.08
N ALA A 26 -29.76 -4.40 12.75
CA ALA A 26 -30.73 -4.01 13.78
C ALA A 26 -29.98 -3.56 15.05
N ALA A 27 -30.61 -2.70 15.85
CA ALA A 27 -30.05 -2.25 17.11
C ALA A 27 -29.74 -3.40 18.07
N SER A 28 -30.51 -4.50 18.01
CA SER A 28 -30.27 -5.73 18.77
C SER A 28 -28.95 -6.43 18.46
N ASP A 29 -28.42 -6.26 17.24
CA ASP A 29 -27.18 -6.92 16.80
C ASP A 29 -25.93 -6.10 17.17
N VAL A 30 -26.13 -4.87 17.67
CA VAL A 30 -25.06 -3.98 18.10
C VAL A 30 -24.69 -4.30 19.55
N ARG A 31 -23.39 -4.50 19.82
CA ARG A 31 -22.89 -4.70 21.19
C ARG A 31 -23.30 -3.53 22.08
N GLN A 32 -23.69 -3.82 23.31
CA GLN A 32 -24.23 -2.86 24.27
C GLN A 32 -23.30 -1.65 24.51
N THR A 33 -21.98 -1.86 24.58
CA THR A 33 -20.99 -0.78 24.73
C THR A 33 -20.96 0.20 23.56
N LEU A 34 -21.22 -0.26 22.34
CA LEU A 34 -21.34 0.61 21.16
C LEU A 34 -22.70 1.30 21.14
N ALA A 35 -23.77 0.63 21.62
CA ALA A 35 -25.09 1.23 21.72
C ALA A 35 -25.08 2.43 22.69
N GLU A 36 -24.40 2.32 23.83
CA GLU A 36 -24.21 3.44 24.77
C GLU A 36 -23.51 4.65 24.12
N LEU A 37 -22.50 4.40 23.30
CA LEU A 37 -21.79 5.45 22.57
C LEU A 37 -22.67 6.08 21.47
N ILE A 38 -23.49 5.28 20.79
CA ILE A 38 -24.41 5.76 19.74
C ILE A 38 -25.55 6.59 20.37
N VAL A 39 -26.12 6.16 21.50
CA VAL A 39 -27.19 6.89 22.22
C VAL A 39 -26.72 8.29 22.64
N LYS A 40 -25.43 8.45 22.96
CA LYS A 40 -24.84 9.74 23.32
C LYS A 40 -24.87 10.76 22.17
N ASP A 41 -24.71 10.29 20.93
CA ASP A 41 -24.69 11.14 19.73
C ASP A 41 -26.06 11.22 19.02
N VAL A 42 -26.89 10.18 19.15
CA VAL A 42 -28.21 10.06 18.52
C VAL A 42 -29.24 9.66 19.60
N PRO A 43 -29.92 10.62 20.23
CA PRO A 43 -30.84 10.36 21.35
C PRO A 43 -32.12 9.60 20.94
N ASP A 44 -32.43 9.52 19.65
CA ASP A 44 -33.59 8.77 19.12
C ASP A 44 -33.29 7.27 18.89
N TRP A 45 -32.13 6.78 19.34
CA TRP A 45 -31.74 5.37 19.22
C TRP A 45 -32.57 4.47 20.14
N ASN A 46 -33.28 3.49 19.55
CA ASN A 46 -34.13 2.53 20.25
C ASN A 46 -33.94 1.11 19.69
N GLU A 47 -34.57 0.10 20.30
CA GLU A 47 -34.44 -1.31 19.90
C GLU A 47 -34.92 -1.63 18.48
N SER A 48 -35.76 -0.76 17.89
CA SER A 48 -36.24 -0.87 16.51
C SER A 48 -35.39 -0.10 15.48
N SER A 49 -34.36 0.61 15.95
CA SER A 49 -33.47 1.40 15.10
C SER A 49 -32.59 0.51 14.21
N ARG A 50 -32.24 1.03 13.03
CA ARG A 50 -31.32 0.38 12.09
C ARG A 50 -30.12 1.27 11.81
N ILE A 51 -28.95 0.65 11.73
CA ILE A 51 -27.69 1.31 11.42
C ILE A 51 -27.02 0.64 10.23
N CYS A 52 -26.48 1.42 9.29
CA CYS A 52 -25.72 0.86 8.18
C CYS A 52 -24.33 0.42 8.63
N SER A 53 -23.74 -0.54 7.90
CA SER A 53 -22.39 -1.05 8.13
C SER A 53 -21.33 0.06 8.22
N GLU A 54 -21.38 1.06 7.33
CA GLU A 54 -20.47 2.21 7.32
C GLU A 54 -20.53 3.03 8.62
N CYS A 55 -21.74 3.35 9.10
CA CYS A 55 -21.94 4.11 10.32
C CYS A 55 -21.54 3.30 11.56
N LEU A 56 -21.88 2.00 11.58
CA LEU A 56 -21.48 1.11 12.68
C LEU A 56 -19.96 0.99 12.77
N GLN A 57 -19.27 0.94 11.63
CA GLN A 57 -17.81 0.89 11.58
C GLN A 57 -17.18 2.19 12.10
N LYS A 58 -17.76 3.35 11.81
CA LYS A 58 -17.33 4.65 12.38
C LYS A 58 -17.40 4.64 13.91
N TYR A 59 -18.51 4.17 14.49
CA TYR A 59 -18.67 4.09 15.95
C TYR A 59 -17.73 3.08 16.61
N ARG A 60 -17.44 1.95 15.93
CA ARG A 60 -16.42 0.99 16.40
C ARG A 60 -15.04 1.62 16.50
N GLN A 61 -14.66 2.43 15.50
CA GLN A 61 -13.38 3.14 15.50
C GLN A 61 -13.31 4.16 16.63
N LEU A 62 -14.37 4.97 16.82
CA LEU A 62 -14.45 5.96 17.90
C LEU A 62 -14.34 5.31 19.29
N TYR A 63 -15.05 4.20 19.51
CA TYR A 63 -14.97 3.44 20.75
C TYR A 63 -13.55 2.91 21.01
N LEU A 64 -12.91 2.32 20.00
CA LEU A 64 -11.54 1.82 20.13
C LEU A 64 -10.56 2.95 20.47
N THR A 65 -10.68 4.11 19.82
CA THR A 65 -9.83 5.26 20.13
C THR A 65 -10.05 5.82 21.54
N GLN A 66 -11.29 5.81 22.04
CA GLN A 66 -11.57 6.22 23.42
C GLN A 66 -11.03 5.22 24.43
N LEU A 67 -11.18 3.91 24.17
CA LEU A 67 -10.67 2.87 25.05
C LEU A 67 -9.14 2.91 25.14
N LEU A 68 -8.45 3.07 24.00
CA LEU A 68 -7.00 3.21 23.97
C LEU A 68 -6.55 4.48 24.70
N ALA A 69 -7.27 5.59 24.54
CA ALA A 69 -6.92 6.85 25.22
C ALA A 69 -7.11 6.80 26.75
N ASP A 70 -8.06 6.01 27.25
CA ASP A 70 -8.35 5.88 28.69
C ASP A 70 -7.38 4.90 29.38
N GLU A 71 -6.84 3.92 28.66
CA GLU A 71 -5.93 2.89 29.21
C GLU A 71 -4.45 3.30 29.25
N THR A 72 -3.95 4.14 28.33
CA THR A 72 -2.50 4.41 28.25
C THR A 72 -2.01 5.67 28.96
N GLY A 73 -2.89 6.62 29.34
CA GLY A 73 -2.57 7.76 30.22
C GLY A 73 -1.55 8.79 29.69
N GLU A 74 -0.63 8.41 28.81
CA GLU A 74 0.34 9.21 28.07
C GLU A 74 0.70 8.44 26.80
N LEU A 75 1.20 9.14 25.76
CA LEU A 75 1.49 8.71 24.37
C LEU A 75 0.31 9.01 23.42
N GLY A 76 0.39 9.89 22.42
CA GLY A 76 1.51 10.47 21.67
C GLY A 76 1.22 10.21 20.19
N GLU A 77 1.24 11.23 19.32
CA GLU A 77 0.78 11.25 17.91
C GLU A 77 0.97 9.95 17.08
N LEU A 78 2.03 9.18 17.36
CA LEU A 78 2.33 7.86 16.80
C LEU A 78 1.23 6.81 17.03
N GLU A 79 0.58 6.77 18.20
CA GLU A 79 -0.49 5.81 18.48
C GLU A 79 -1.81 6.21 17.80
N ALA A 80 -2.05 7.52 17.65
CA ALA A 80 -3.16 8.02 16.83
C ALA A 80 -2.96 7.68 15.36
N GLU A 81 -1.72 7.75 14.86
CA GLU A 81 -1.35 7.32 13.50
C GLU A 81 -1.52 5.80 13.32
N VAL A 82 -1.05 4.99 14.29
CA VAL A 82 -1.20 3.52 14.28
C VAL A 82 -2.68 3.12 14.36
N ALA A 83 -3.47 3.78 15.21
CA ALA A 83 -4.92 3.57 15.29
C ALA A 83 -5.60 3.94 13.97
N GLN A 84 -5.16 5.02 13.31
CA GLN A 84 -5.70 5.44 12.02
C GLN A 84 -5.34 4.43 10.90
N VAL A 85 -4.14 3.85 10.91
CA VAL A 85 -3.69 2.79 9.98
C VAL A 85 -4.47 1.49 10.19
N LEU A 86 -4.68 1.09 11.45
CA LEU A 86 -5.48 -0.08 11.81
C LEU A 86 -6.95 0.11 11.40
N SER A 87 -7.51 1.30 11.62
CA SER A 87 -8.90 1.63 11.32
C SER A 87 -9.22 1.60 9.81
N ARG A 88 -8.24 1.90 8.96
CA ARG A 88 -8.39 1.99 7.49
C ARG A 88 -8.54 0.63 6.77
N GLY A 89 -8.53 -0.50 7.48
CA GLY A 89 -8.74 -1.82 6.87
C GLY A 89 -7.48 -2.42 6.22
N ALA A 90 -6.29 -2.09 6.74
CA ALA A 90 -5.02 -2.66 6.28
C ALA A 90 -4.84 -4.17 6.57
N LEU A 91 -5.80 -4.81 7.24
CA LEU A 91 -5.80 -6.25 7.51
C LEU A 91 -6.33 -7.12 6.35
N LEU A 92 -6.95 -6.55 5.31
CA LEU A 92 -7.54 -7.34 4.21
C LEU A 92 -7.32 -6.78 2.79
N THR A 93 -6.37 -5.85 2.60
CA THR A 93 -6.03 -5.39 1.24
C THR A 93 -4.64 -5.90 0.88
N PRO A 94 -4.48 -6.76 -0.13
CA PRO A 94 -3.18 -6.98 -0.73
C PRO A 94 -2.75 -5.65 -1.34
N LEU A 95 -1.78 -4.96 -0.72
CA LEU A 95 -1.07 -3.82 -1.32
C LEU A 95 -0.18 -4.26 -2.50
N THR A 96 -0.36 -5.48 -3.00
CA THR A 96 0.35 -6.09 -4.13
C THR A 96 -0.27 -5.78 -5.48
N ALA A 97 -1.09 -4.72 -5.61
CA ALA A 97 -1.26 -4.14 -6.93
C ALA A 97 -0.07 -3.19 -7.15
N PRO A 98 0.92 -3.53 -7.99
CA PRO A 98 1.78 -2.48 -8.51
C PRO A 98 0.83 -1.45 -9.12
N ASP A 99 0.98 -0.19 -8.72
CA ASP A 99 0.21 0.91 -9.29
C ASP A 99 0.74 1.15 -10.71
N ASP A 100 0.50 0.18 -11.59
CA ASP A 100 0.60 0.26 -13.05
C ASP A 100 -0.67 0.94 -13.59
N ARG A 101 -1.36 1.73 -12.76
CA ARG A 101 -2.29 2.72 -13.26
C ARG A 101 -1.44 3.78 -13.93
N ASP A 102 -1.14 3.45 -15.18
CA ASP A 102 -0.62 4.31 -16.22
C ASP A 102 -1.53 5.55 -16.24
N GLU A 103 -1.20 6.54 -15.39
CA GLU A 103 -1.76 7.89 -15.45
C GLU A 103 -1.73 8.25 -16.93
N SER A 104 -2.90 8.46 -17.53
CA SER A 104 -3.09 8.68 -18.97
C SER A 104 -1.95 9.52 -19.56
N LEU A 105 -0.91 8.85 -20.05
CA LEU A 105 0.34 9.51 -20.41
C LEU A 105 0.07 10.30 -21.67
N GLY A 106 0.26 11.62 -21.60
CA GLY A 106 0.23 12.47 -22.78
C GLY A 106 1.18 11.95 -23.86
N PHE A 107 0.87 12.19 -25.14
CA PHE A 107 1.61 11.66 -26.29
C PHE A 107 3.13 11.86 -26.18
N GLY A 108 3.57 13.02 -25.69
CA GLY A 108 5.00 13.33 -25.49
C GLY A 108 5.69 12.43 -24.46
N ALA A 109 4.99 12.05 -23.39
CA ALA A 109 5.55 11.17 -22.35
C ALA A 109 5.75 9.73 -22.86
N ARG A 110 4.80 9.21 -23.65
CA ARG A 110 4.92 7.89 -24.28
C ARG A 110 6.04 7.82 -25.32
N MET A 111 6.24 8.90 -26.07
CA MET A 111 7.31 9.01 -27.05
C MET A 111 8.69 9.09 -26.36
N ALA A 112 8.81 9.90 -25.31
CA ALA A 112 10.06 10.02 -24.55
C ALA A 112 10.50 8.68 -23.94
N ASP A 113 9.57 7.91 -23.36
CA ASP A 113 9.86 6.57 -22.82
C ASP A 113 10.38 5.62 -23.90
N ARG A 114 9.69 5.57 -25.04
CA ARG A 114 10.08 4.68 -26.13
C ARG A 114 11.43 5.07 -26.76
N VAL A 115 11.74 6.37 -26.81
CA VAL A 115 13.04 6.87 -27.26
C VAL A 115 14.14 6.54 -26.25
N ALA A 116 13.88 6.65 -24.95
CA ALA A 116 14.85 6.30 -23.91
C ALA A 116 15.17 4.79 -23.90
N ASP A 117 14.15 3.94 -23.99
CA ASP A 117 14.31 2.49 -24.04
C ASP A 117 15.05 2.02 -25.30
N TRP A 118 14.74 2.64 -26.46
CA TRP A 118 15.39 2.31 -27.72
C TRP A 118 16.83 2.84 -27.81
N GLY A 119 17.05 4.08 -27.35
CA GLY A 119 18.36 4.73 -27.36
C GLY A 119 19.40 4.11 -26.43
N GLY A 120 18.97 3.34 -25.42
CA GLY A 120 19.85 2.63 -24.48
C GLY A 120 20.36 1.27 -24.96
N SER A 121 19.93 0.77 -26.11
CA SER A 121 20.30 -0.57 -26.60
C SER A 121 21.66 -0.61 -27.29
N TRP A 122 22.45 -1.65 -27.00
CA TRP A 122 23.71 -1.95 -27.72
C TRP A 122 23.52 -2.09 -29.24
N GLY A 123 22.36 -2.60 -29.68
CA GLY A 123 22.05 -2.74 -31.11
C GLY A 123 21.91 -1.39 -31.82
N PHE A 124 21.31 -0.39 -31.14
CA PHE A 124 21.18 0.97 -31.67
C PHE A 124 22.56 1.60 -31.88
N ILE A 125 23.44 1.52 -30.88
CA ILE A 125 24.80 2.07 -30.94
C ILE A 125 25.57 1.49 -32.12
N LEU A 126 25.56 0.16 -32.29
CA LEU A 126 26.26 -0.50 -33.39
C LEU A 126 25.68 -0.13 -34.77
N SER A 127 24.35 -0.06 -34.89
CA SER A 127 23.70 0.35 -36.14
C SER A 127 24.02 1.81 -36.50
N PHE A 128 24.08 2.69 -35.50
CA PHE A 128 24.41 4.10 -35.68
C PHE A 128 25.85 4.28 -36.16
N VAL A 129 26.81 3.58 -35.54
CA VAL A 129 28.22 3.57 -35.99
C VAL A 129 28.34 3.01 -37.41
N ALA A 130 27.60 1.95 -37.75
CA ALA A 130 27.62 1.37 -39.10
C ALA A 130 27.08 2.35 -40.15
N VAL A 131 26.01 3.08 -39.86
CA VAL A 131 25.46 4.12 -40.75
C VAL A 131 26.45 5.26 -40.95
N LEU A 132 27.13 5.73 -39.89
CA LEU A 132 28.16 6.75 -40.00
C LEU A 132 29.35 6.26 -40.85
N ALA A 133 29.81 5.03 -40.62
CA ALA A 133 30.87 4.43 -41.42
C ALA A 133 30.48 4.31 -42.90
N LEU A 134 29.25 3.87 -43.19
CA LEU A 134 28.72 3.78 -44.54
C LEU A 134 28.65 5.17 -45.20
N TRP A 135 28.16 6.18 -44.49
CA TRP A 135 28.09 7.56 -44.99
C TRP A 135 29.48 8.11 -45.36
N MET A 136 30.46 7.90 -44.48
CA MET A 136 31.84 8.29 -44.73
C MET A 136 32.42 7.54 -45.93
N MET A 137 32.17 6.23 -46.05
CA MET A 137 32.66 5.41 -47.16
C MET A 137 32.08 5.85 -48.52
N VAL A 138 30.78 6.17 -48.56
CA VAL A 138 30.11 6.65 -49.79
C VAL A 138 30.63 8.02 -50.22
N ASN A 139 30.83 8.95 -49.27
CA ASN A 139 31.24 10.32 -49.58
C ASN A 139 32.76 10.48 -49.77
N ALA A 140 33.59 9.71 -49.07
CA ALA A 140 35.06 9.74 -49.23
C ALA A 140 35.57 8.80 -50.32
N GLY A 141 34.89 7.68 -50.58
CA GLY A 141 35.31 6.66 -51.54
C GLY A 141 35.14 7.05 -53.02
N GLY A 142 34.67 8.26 -53.32
CA GLY A 142 34.51 8.74 -54.70
C GLY A 142 33.43 8.00 -55.50
N LEU A 143 32.50 7.31 -54.83
CA LEU A 143 31.46 6.49 -55.45
C LEU A 143 30.42 7.32 -56.23
N LEU A 144 30.37 8.64 -55.99
CA LEU A 144 29.55 9.62 -56.70
C LEU A 144 30.43 10.61 -57.47
N VAL A 145 30.02 10.96 -58.70
CA VAL A 145 30.68 11.94 -59.58
C VAL A 145 30.83 13.33 -58.92
N ARG A 146 29.90 13.67 -58.02
CA ARG A 146 30.01 14.79 -57.08
C ARG A 146 29.68 14.29 -55.67
N PRO A 147 30.64 14.32 -54.73
CA PRO A 147 30.37 13.97 -53.34
C PRO A 147 29.35 14.95 -52.74
N PHE A 148 28.36 14.42 -52.02
CA PHE A 148 27.30 15.21 -51.39
C PHE A 148 27.82 15.92 -50.13
N ASP A 149 28.71 15.27 -49.37
CA ASP A 149 29.35 15.81 -48.17
C ASP A 149 30.86 15.51 -48.21
N PRO A 150 31.68 16.31 -48.93
CA PRO A 150 33.12 16.09 -49.02
C PRO A 150 33.81 16.30 -47.66
N TYR A 151 34.95 15.63 -47.47
CA TYR A 151 35.80 15.84 -46.29
C TYR A 151 36.09 17.35 -46.12
N PRO A 152 35.80 17.98 -44.97
CA PRO A 152 35.67 17.42 -43.60
C PRO A 152 34.26 17.09 -43.08
N PHE A 153 33.28 16.78 -43.94
CA PHE A 153 31.91 16.35 -43.59
C PHE A 153 31.09 17.36 -42.77
N ILE A 154 30.81 18.53 -43.35
CA ILE A 154 30.13 19.63 -42.66
C ILE A 154 28.66 19.29 -42.37
N LEU A 155 27.98 18.60 -43.29
CA LEU A 155 26.56 18.26 -43.12
C LEU A 155 26.40 17.19 -42.03
N LEU A 156 27.23 16.15 -42.04
CA LEU A 156 27.23 15.13 -41.00
C LEU A 156 27.51 15.74 -39.62
N ASN A 157 28.48 16.64 -39.52
CA ASN A 157 28.79 17.34 -38.27
C ASN A 157 27.62 18.21 -37.77
N LEU A 158 26.92 18.92 -38.67
CA LEU A 158 25.74 19.71 -38.32
C LEU A 158 24.62 18.82 -37.75
N VAL A 159 24.34 17.69 -38.40
CA VAL A 159 23.30 16.75 -37.96
C VAL A 159 23.67 16.14 -36.60
N LEU A 160 24.90 15.68 -36.43
CA LEU A 160 25.37 15.11 -35.16
C LEU A 160 25.29 16.12 -34.01
N SER A 161 25.65 17.39 -34.27
CA SER A 161 25.56 18.45 -33.27
C SER A 161 24.11 18.72 -32.84
N CYS A 162 23.18 18.71 -33.81
CA CYS A 162 21.76 18.88 -33.52
C CYS A 162 21.19 17.72 -32.69
N ILE A 163 21.54 16.48 -33.04
CA ILE A 163 21.14 15.28 -32.28
C ILE A 163 21.69 15.34 -30.86
N ALA A 164 22.98 15.64 -30.69
CA ALA A 164 23.63 15.73 -29.39
C ALA A 164 23.00 16.83 -28.50
N ALA A 165 22.64 17.97 -29.08
CA ALA A 165 21.97 19.05 -28.36
C ALA A 165 20.59 18.63 -27.81
N LEU A 166 19.83 17.83 -28.56
CA LEU A 166 18.53 17.30 -28.13
C LEU A 166 18.66 16.11 -27.17
N GLN A 167 19.81 15.41 -27.17
CA GLN A 167 20.03 14.21 -26.38
C GLN A 167 20.02 14.49 -24.87
N ALA A 168 20.71 15.54 -24.40
CA ALA A 168 20.82 15.81 -22.96
C ALA A 168 19.45 16.12 -22.29
N PRO A 169 18.56 16.96 -22.85
CA PRO A 169 17.22 17.16 -22.30
C PRO A 169 16.36 15.90 -22.30
N VAL A 170 16.43 15.06 -23.35
CA VAL A 170 15.68 13.81 -23.41
C VAL A 170 16.14 12.84 -22.33
N ILE A 171 17.45 12.71 -22.12
CA ILE A 171 18.02 11.91 -21.03
C ILE A 171 17.58 12.47 -19.67
N MET A 172 17.63 13.79 -19.46
CA MET A 172 17.19 14.39 -18.19
C MET A 172 15.69 14.18 -17.93
N MET A 173 14.85 14.23 -18.97
CA MET A 173 13.41 13.95 -18.84
C MET A 173 13.16 12.49 -18.47
N SER A 174 13.85 11.54 -19.09
CA SER A 174 13.71 10.12 -18.74
C SER A 174 14.24 9.81 -17.34
N GLN A 175 15.38 10.41 -16.94
CA GLN A 175 15.94 10.31 -15.59
C GLN A 175 14.99 10.83 -14.51
N ARG A 176 14.48 12.07 -14.65
CA ARG A 176 13.52 12.64 -13.67
C ARG A 176 12.28 11.76 -13.49
N ARG A 177 11.83 11.11 -14.58
CA ARG A 177 10.68 10.22 -14.53
C ARG A 177 11.01 8.90 -13.83
N GLN A 178 12.17 8.33 -14.11
CA GLN A 178 12.65 7.13 -13.43
C GLN A 178 12.83 7.39 -11.92
N GLU A 179 13.43 8.52 -11.54
CA GLU A 179 13.57 8.96 -10.14
C GLU A 179 12.22 9.12 -9.44
N ALA A 180 11.19 9.66 -10.13
CA ALA A 180 9.86 9.78 -9.57
C ALA A 180 9.21 8.42 -9.31
N LYS A 181 9.39 7.45 -10.23
CA LYS A 181 8.94 6.06 -10.04
C LYS A 181 9.68 5.38 -8.90
N ASP A 182 11.00 5.54 -8.86
CA ASP A 182 11.85 4.95 -7.82
C ASP A 182 11.53 5.53 -6.44
N ARG A 183 11.23 6.83 -6.34
CA ARG A 183 10.75 7.45 -5.09
C ARG A 183 9.41 6.86 -4.63
N ARG A 184 8.43 6.72 -5.53
CA ARG A 184 7.13 6.09 -5.19
C ARG A 184 7.31 4.64 -4.74
N ARG A 185 8.22 3.88 -5.39
CA ARG A 185 8.58 2.51 -4.97
C ARG A 185 9.19 2.49 -3.58
N ALA A 186 10.16 3.38 -3.31
CA ALA A 186 10.80 3.48 -2.00
C ALA A 186 9.81 3.86 -0.88
N GLU A 187 8.86 4.76 -1.14
CA GLU A 187 7.79 5.10 -0.20
C GLU A 187 6.88 3.89 0.11
N ASN A 188 6.54 3.10 -0.90
CA ASN A 188 5.74 1.88 -0.72
C ASN A 188 6.53 0.81 0.06
N ASP A 189 7.79 0.58 -0.30
CA ASP A 189 8.67 -0.36 0.40
C ASP A 189 8.84 0.03 1.87
N TYR A 190 8.95 1.33 2.16
CA TYR A 190 8.98 1.86 3.53
C TYR A 190 7.70 1.54 4.30
N GLN A 191 6.53 1.75 3.70
CA GLN A 191 5.25 1.43 4.33
C GLN A 191 5.09 -0.08 4.60
N ILE A 192 5.53 -0.93 3.66
CA ILE A 192 5.52 -2.38 3.83
C ILE A 192 6.44 -2.80 4.98
N ASN A 193 7.63 -2.20 5.08
CA ASN A 193 8.57 -2.48 6.16
C ASN A 193 8.00 -2.08 7.53
N LEU A 194 7.45 -0.88 7.65
CA LEU A 194 6.79 -0.42 8.89
C LEU A 194 5.64 -1.35 9.30
N LYS A 195 4.81 -1.78 8.34
CA LYS A 195 3.74 -2.75 8.58
C LYS A 195 4.29 -4.09 9.09
N THR A 196 5.35 -4.59 8.45
CA THR A 196 6.00 -5.85 8.83
C THR A 196 6.57 -5.76 10.25
N GLU A 197 7.17 -4.62 10.61
CA GLU A 197 7.69 -4.38 11.96
C GLU A 197 6.57 -4.39 13.01
N LEU A 198 5.43 -3.74 12.73
CA LEU A 198 4.27 -3.74 13.62
C LEU A 198 3.67 -5.15 13.79
N GLU A 199 3.52 -5.89 12.69
CA GLU A 199 3.04 -7.28 12.73
C GLU A 199 3.99 -8.18 13.52
N LEU A 200 5.31 -7.99 13.37
CA LEU A 200 6.31 -8.73 14.14
C LEU A 200 6.21 -8.42 15.64
N ARG A 201 6.06 -7.15 16.03
CA ARG A 201 5.88 -6.75 17.44
C ARG A 201 4.62 -7.38 18.03
N GLN A 202 3.51 -7.36 17.30
CA GLN A 202 2.26 -8.00 17.74
C GLN A 202 2.38 -9.52 17.89
N LEU A 203 3.11 -10.18 16.99
CA LEU A 203 3.40 -11.60 17.12
C LEU A 203 4.28 -11.88 18.34
N HIS A 204 5.28 -11.03 18.60
CA HIS A 204 6.17 -11.15 19.77
C HIS A 204 5.38 -11.08 21.08
N GLU A 205 4.50 -10.08 21.21
CA GLU A 205 3.67 -9.90 22.40
C GLU A 205 2.74 -11.11 22.64
N LYS A 206 2.13 -11.66 21.58
CA LYS A 206 1.31 -12.87 21.68
C LYS A 206 2.12 -14.09 22.10
N ILE A 207 3.34 -14.24 21.57
CA ILE A 207 4.25 -15.33 21.94
C ILE A 207 4.62 -15.20 23.41
N ASP A 208 5.01 -14.01 23.87
CA ASP A 208 5.36 -13.77 25.28
C ASP A 208 4.18 -14.05 26.23
N HIS A 209 2.98 -13.63 25.83
CA HIS A 209 1.75 -13.94 26.59
C HIS A 209 1.52 -15.45 26.69
N GLN A 210 1.64 -16.19 25.58
CA GLN A 210 1.49 -17.64 25.57
C GLN A 210 2.57 -18.34 26.38
N LEU A 211 3.83 -17.93 26.22
CA LEU A 211 4.95 -18.46 27.01
C LEU A 211 4.67 -18.27 28.48
N THR A 212 4.31 -17.07 28.92
CA THR A 212 4.00 -16.77 30.33
C THR A 212 2.92 -17.71 30.89
N HIS A 213 1.88 -18.01 30.10
CA HIS A 213 0.86 -18.97 30.48
C HIS A 213 1.43 -20.40 30.62
N GLN A 214 2.26 -20.85 29.66
CA GLN A 214 2.93 -22.16 29.74
C GLN A 214 3.87 -22.27 30.94
N TRP A 215 4.66 -21.23 31.22
CA TRP A 215 5.54 -21.15 32.40
C TRP A 215 4.76 -21.31 33.70
N ARG A 216 3.60 -20.65 33.81
CA ARG A 216 2.73 -20.73 34.99
C ARG A 216 2.23 -22.17 35.23
N ARG A 217 1.83 -22.87 34.16
CA ARG A 217 1.41 -24.28 34.21
C ARG A 217 2.54 -25.22 34.62
N LEU A 218 3.74 -25.00 34.09
CA LEU A 218 4.92 -25.79 34.45
C LEU A 218 5.29 -25.62 35.94
N LEU A 219 5.25 -24.39 36.45
CA LEU A 219 5.48 -24.10 37.87
C LEU A 219 4.42 -24.72 38.78
N GLU A 220 3.15 -24.72 38.36
CA GLU A 220 2.04 -25.36 39.09
C GLU A 220 2.27 -26.88 39.20
N ILE A 221 2.64 -27.54 38.11
CA ILE A 221 2.97 -28.98 38.11
C ILE A 221 4.19 -29.26 39.00
N GLN A 222 5.25 -28.46 38.91
CA GLN A 222 6.43 -28.64 39.78
C GLN A 222 6.07 -28.48 41.26
N ARG A 223 5.23 -27.51 41.61
CA ARG A 223 4.80 -27.29 43.00
C ARG A 223 4.05 -28.49 43.54
N ILE A 224 3.11 -29.05 42.76
CA ILE A 224 2.38 -30.27 43.12
C ILE A 224 3.34 -31.44 43.33
N GLN A 225 4.36 -31.62 42.47
CA GLN A 225 5.36 -32.67 42.63
C GLN A 225 6.17 -32.51 43.91
N VAL A 226 6.56 -31.28 44.27
CA VAL A 226 7.30 -30.99 45.50
C VAL A 226 6.44 -31.28 46.74
N ASP A 227 5.16 -30.89 46.73
CA ASP A 227 4.24 -31.14 47.84
C ASP A 227 4.02 -32.65 48.04
N LEU A 228 3.83 -33.41 46.96
CA LEU A 228 3.74 -34.88 46.99
C LEU A 228 4.99 -35.54 47.58
N LEU A 229 6.19 -35.07 47.20
CA LEU A 229 7.45 -35.57 47.77
C LEU A 229 7.53 -35.27 49.28
N HIS A 230 7.07 -34.09 49.72
CA HIS A 230 7.02 -33.74 51.14
C HIS A 230 6.02 -34.60 51.92
N GLU A 231 4.86 -34.93 51.34
CA GLU A 231 3.87 -35.83 51.95
C GLU A 231 4.41 -37.26 52.07
N MET A 232 5.00 -37.80 51.00
CA MET A 232 5.64 -39.12 51.02
C MET A 232 6.76 -39.21 52.07
N ARG A 233 7.55 -38.15 52.21
CA ARG A 233 8.62 -38.08 53.22
C ARG A 233 8.05 -38.08 54.63
N ARG A 234 6.95 -37.36 54.87
CA ARG A 234 6.25 -37.33 56.16
C ARG A 234 5.58 -38.67 56.50
N ALA A 235 4.96 -39.33 55.53
CA ALA A 235 4.31 -40.63 55.73
C ALA A 235 5.29 -41.79 56.04
N ARG A 236 6.59 -41.58 55.81
CA ARG A 236 7.65 -42.56 56.06
C ARG A 236 8.32 -42.40 57.43
N GLN A 237 8.05 -41.31 58.14
CA GLN A 237 8.53 -41.03 59.50
C GLN A 237 7.47 -41.42 60.52
#